data_AF-A0A947C2R0-F1
#
_entry.id   AF-A0A947C2R0-F1
#
_cell.length_a   1.000
_cell.length_b   1.000
_cell.length_c   1.000
_cell.angle_alpha   90.00
_cell.angle_beta   90.00
_cell.angle_gamma   90.00
#
_symmetry.space_group_name_H-M   'P 1'
#
loop_
_entity.id
_entity.type
_entity.pdbx_description
1 polymer ?
#
loop_
_entity_poly.entity_id
_entity_poly.type
_entity_poly.pdbx_seq_one_letter_code
_entity_poly.pdbx_strand_id
1 'polypeptide(L)'
;ATSERARLDAWAQTLRGSAQTAFQFVELGEYFVRVAGDPRSGFEYLQKSLTLDATSWRTYALMGEALAEVGKSEAAIQAYYTAIALTGHGSPELRASLKERIDRLEHR
;
A
#
# COMPACT_ATOMS: atom_id res chain seq x y z
N ALA A 1 20.89 -31.02 -10.67
CA ALA A 1 20.10 -30.89 -9.43
C ALA A 1 20.67 -29.83 -8.47
N THR A 2 21.95 -29.88 -8.10
CA THR A 2 22.56 -28.95 -7.13
C THR A 2 22.61 -27.47 -7.60
N SER A 3 22.79 -27.23 -8.90
CA SER A 3 22.88 -25.87 -9.47
C SER A 3 21.54 -25.14 -9.55
N GLU A 4 20.42 -25.86 -9.65
CA GLU A 4 19.08 -25.29 -9.78
C GLU A 4 18.52 -24.87 -8.41
N ARG A 5 18.71 -25.71 -7.39
CA ARG A 5 18.35 -25.39 -6.00
C ARG A 5 19.08 -24.14 -5.49
N ALA A 6 20.38 -24.03 -5.75
CA ALA A 6 21.16 -22.85 -5.36
C ALA A 6 20.67 -21.55 -6.03
N ARG A 7 20.22 -21.62 -7.30
CA ARG A 7 19.62 -20.48 -8.00
C ARG A 7 18.26 -20.08 -7.40
N LEU A 8 17.42 -21.07 -7.09
CA LEU A 8 16.13 -20.82 -6.42
C LEU A 8 16.33 -20.21 -5.03
N ASP A 9 17.30 -20.69 -4.26
CA ASP A 9 17.62 -20.14 -2.94
C ASP A 9 18.13 -18.70 -3.03
N ALA A 10 19.02 -18.40 -3.98
CA ALA A 10 19.51 -17.05 -4.24
C ALA A 10 18.36 -16.11 -4.66
N TRP A 11 17.49 -16.56 -5.56
CA TRP A 11 16.33 -15.80 -5.98
C TRP A 11 15.36 -15.55 -4.81
N ALA A 12 15.07 -16.57 -4.00
CA ALA A 12 14.23 -16.44 -2.82
C ALA A 12 14.80 -15.44 -1.79
N GLN A 13 16.12 -15.39 -1.62
CA GLN A 13 16.77 -14.40 -0.76
C GLN A 13 16.59 -12.97 -1.31
N THR A 14 16.76 -12.78 -2.62
CA THR A 14 16.53 -11.46 -3.24
C THR A 14 15.09 -10.99 -3.07
N LEU A 15 14.11 -11.87 -3.30
CA LEU A 15 12.69 -11.57 -3.10
C LEU A 15 12.35 -11.27 -1.64
N ARG A 16 12.97 -11.99 -0.70
CA ARG A 16 12.79 -11.75 0.74
C ARG A 16 13.34 -10.39 1.15
N GLY A 17 14.51 -10.02 0.65
CA GLY A 17 15.11 -8.70 0.87
C GLY A 17 14.23 -7.58 0.34
N SER A 18 13.79 -7.68 -0.93
CA SER A 18 12.92 -6.68 -1.54
C SER A 18 11.58 -6.55 -0.81
N ALA A 19 10.97 -7.66 -0.41
CA ALA A 19 9.73 -7.66 0.37
C ALA A 19 9.90 -7.01 1.76
N GLN A 20 11.02 -7.25 2.44
CA GLN A 20 11.30 -6.60 3.73
C GLN A 20 11.47 -5.09 3.57
N THR A 21 12.20 -4.65 2.55
CA THR A 21 12.36 -3.23 2.26
C THR A 21 11.04 -2.58 1.83
N ALA A 22 10.21 -3.27 1.04
CA ALA A 22 8.87 -2.80 0.69
C ALA A 22 8.03 -2.56 1.95
N PHE A 23 8.02 -3.52 2.86
CA PHE A 23 7.30 -3.43 4.14
C PHE A 23 7.79 -2.24 5.00
N GLN A 24 9.11 -2.02 5.11
CA GLN A 24 9.66 -0.88 5.84
C GLN A 24 9.17 0.46 5.29
N PHE A 25 9.08 0.59 3.97
CA PHE A 25 8.52 1.79 3.35
C PHE A 25 7.02 1.97 3.63
N VAL A 26 6.25 0.90 3.73
CA VAL A 26 4.83 0.99 4.17
C VAL A 26 4.73 1.54 5.58
N GLU A 27 5.51 0.99 6.52
CA GLU A 27 5.48 1.41 7.92
C GLU A 27 5.93 2.88 8.09
N LEU A 28 6.97 3.32 7.35
CA LEU A 28 7.35 4.73 7.30
C LEU A 28 6.24 5.60 6.72
N GLY A 29 5.65 5.18 5.61
CA GLY A 29 4.52 5.87 4.98
C GLY A 29 3.36 6.06 5.94
N GLU A 30 2.97 5.00 6.65
CA GLU A 30 1.92 5.05 7.67
C GLU A 30 2.26 6.01 8.82
N TYR A 31 3.48 5.96 9.33
CA TYR A 31 3.94 6.89 10.37
C TYR A 31 3.79 8.34 9.93
N PHE A 32 4.25 8.68 8.72
CA PHE A 32 4.15 10.05 8.21
C PHE A 32 2.70 10.50 8.00
N VAL A 33 1.84 9.62 7.49
CA VAL A 33 0.41 9.92 7.27
C VAL A 33 -0.33 10.12 8.60
N ARG A 34 -0.18 9.20 9.56
CA ARG A 34 -1.05 9.13 10.74
C ARG A 34 -0.48 9.76 11.99
N VAL A 35 0.85 9.81 12.12
CA VAL A 35 1.54 10.24 13.34
C VAL A 35 2.22 11.58 13.15
N ALA A 36 3.03 11.72 12.09
CA ALA A 36 3.76 12.96 11.85
C ALA A 36 2.87 14.09 11.28
N GLY A 37 1.70 13.75 10.74
CA GLY A 37 0.81 14.72 10.09
C GLY A 37 1.37 15.27 8.77
N ASP A 38 2.27 14.54 8.12
CA ASP A 38 2.85 14.87 6.82
C ASP A 38 2.46 13.82 5.77
N PRO A 39 1.23 13.90 5.25
CA PRO A 39 0.73 12.95 4.25
C PRO A 39 1.51 13.00 2.93
N ARG A 40 2.22 14.10 2.63
CA ARG A 40 3.02 14.21 1.39
C ARG A 40 4.24 13.32 1.46
N SER A 41 5.02 13.43 2.54
CA SER A 41 6.15 12.51 2.79
C SER A 41 5.67 11.07 2.91
N GLY A 42 4.53 10.85 3.57
CA GLY A 42 3.92 9.54 3.66
C GLY A 42 3.64 8.91 2.29
N PHE A 43 3.06 9.68 1.38
CA PHE A 43 2.81 9.25 0.00
C PHE A 43 4.10 8.87 -0.75
N GLU A 44 5.19 9.64 -0.59
CA GLU A 44 6.47 9.33 -1.23
C GLU A 44 7.06 7.99 -0.76
N TYR A 45 6.99 7.69 0.54
CA TYR A 45 7.43 6.40 1.05
C TYR A 45 6.57 5.25 0.52
N LEU A 46 5.25 5.44 0.46
CA LEU A 46 4.33 4.44 -0.10
C LEU A 46 4.62 4.18 -1.59
N GLN A 47 4.97 5.20 -2.37
CA GLN A 47 5.41 5.02 -3.77
C GLN A 47 6.70 4.19 -3.86
N LYS A 48 7.67 4.42 -2.96
CA LYS A 48 8.89 3.59 -2.89
C LYS A 48 8.58 2.14 -2.49
N SER A 49 7.52 1.89 -1.72
CA SER A 49 7.08 0.53 -1.45
C SER A 49 6.56 -0.16 -2.72
N LEU A 50 5.74 0.53 -3.53
CA LEU A 50 5.18 -0.02 -4.77
C LEU A 50 6.21 -0.36 -5.84
N THR A 51 7.40 0.24 -5.83
CA THR A 51 8.50 -0.16 -6.75
C THR A 51 9.10 -1.51 -6.39
N LEU A 52 8.86 -2.00 -5.16
CA LEU A 52 9.36 -3.27 -4.64
C LEU A 52 8.26 -4.33 -4.52
N ASP A 53 7.04 -3.92 -4.18
CA ASP A 53 5.83 -4.76 -4.16
C ASP A 53 4.61 -3.96 -4.63
N ALA A 54 4.24 -4.15 -5.90
CA ALA A 54 3.09 -3.50 -6.52
C ALA A 54 1.73 -4.09 -6.11
N THR A 55 1.70 -5.15 -5.28
CA THR A 55 0.48 -5.91 -4.97
C THR A 55 -0.05 -5.69 -3.55
N SER A 56 0.59 -4.81 -2.79
CA SER A 56 0.23 -4.53 -1.41
C SER A 56 -1.04 -3.66 -1.31
N TRP A 57 -2.18 -4.29 -1.00
CA TRP A 57 -3.45 -3.57 -0.74
C TRP A 57 -3.31 -2.49 0.34
N ARG A 58 -2.47 -2.75 1.37
CA ARG A 58 -2.24 -1.84 2.49
C ARG A 58 -1.59 -0.55 2.01
N THR A 59 -0.65 -0.65 1.08
CA THR A 59 0.02 0.51 0.47
C THR A 59 -0.98 1.40 -0.23
N TYR A 60 -1.85 0.84 -1.07
CA TYR A 60 -2.90 1.60 -1.75
C TYR A 60 -3.92 2.22 -0.79
N ALA A 61 -4.29 1.51 0.29
CA ALA A 61 -5.19 2.06 1.31
C ALA A 61 -4.57 3.27 2.04
N LEU A 62 -3.28 3.21 2.37
CA LEU A 62 -2.57 4.33 3.00
C LEU A 62 -2.34 5.49 2.02
N MET A 63 -2.10 5.20 0.73
CA MET A 63 -2.02 6.24 -0.30
C MET A 63 -3.34 6.98 -0.46
N GLY A 64 -4.47 6.27 -0.42
CA GLY A 64 -5.79 6.90 -0.44
C GLY A 64 -5.99 7.85 0.74
N GLU A 65 -5.54 7.46 1.94
CA GLU A 65 -5.53 8.33 3.12
C GLU A 65 -4.71 9.60 2.92
N ALA A 66 -3.45 9.43 2.48
CA ALA A 66 -2.56 10.54 2.22
C ALA A 66 -3.13 11.51 1.17
N LEU A 67 -3.72 10.96 0.10
CA LEU A 67 -4.33 11.73 -0.98
C LEU A 67 -5.58 12.49 -0.53
N ALA A 68 -6.41 11.87 0.31
CA ALA A 68 -7.60 12.49 0.88
C ALA A 68 -7.22 13.68 1.78
N GLU A 69 -6.20 13.52 2.64
CA GLU A 69 -5.70 14.57 3.53
C GLU A 69 -5.15 15.78 2.75
N VAL A 70 -4.52 15.58 1.59
CA VAL A 70 -4.02 16.68 0.74
C VAL A 70 -5.07 17.22 -0.26
N GLY A 71 -6.34 16.81 -0.14
CA GLY A 71 -7.45 17.31 -0.95
C GLY A 71 -7.54 16.74 -2.37
N LYS A 72 -6.87 15.62 -2.65
CA LYS A 72 -6.92 14.92 -3.95
C LYS A 72 -7.95 13.78 -3.91
N SER A 73 -9.22 14.14 -3.73
CA SER A 73 -10.32 13.20 -3.48
C SER A 73 -10.47 12.13 -4.57
N GLU A 74 -10.40 12.49 -5.85
CA GLU A 74 -10.57 11.54 -6.96
C GLU A 74 -9.44 10.50 -6.96
N ALA A 75 -8.20 10.95 -6.76
CA ALA A 75 -7.05 10.06 -6.68
C ALA A 75 -7.13 9.14 -5.45
N ALA A 76 -7.64 9.65 -4.32
CA ALA A 76 -7.84 8.87 -3.11
C ALA A 76 -8.86 7.74 -3.33
N ILE A 77 -9.98 8.06 -3.99
CA ILE A 77 -11.02 7.09 -4.34
C ILE A 77 -10.44 5.97 -5.23
N GLN A 78 -9.67 6.31 -6.26
CA GLN A 78 -9.03 5.31 -7.13
C GLN A 78 -8.05 4.41 -6.36
N ALA A 79 -7.30 4.96 -5.41
CA ALA A 79 -6.40 4.18 -4.57
C ALA A 79 -7.17 3.20 -3.66
N TYR A 80 -8.29 3.63 -3.06
CA TYR A 80 -9.13 2.74 -2.26
C TYR A 80 -9.77 1.61 -3.09
N TYR A 81 -10.23 1.89 -4.31
CA TYR A 81 -10.74 0.84 -5.21
C TYR A 81 -9.65 -0.18 -5.56
N THR A 82 -8.42 0.28 -5.78
CA THR A 82 -7.27 -0.60 -6.03
C THR A 82 -6.99 -1.49 -4.82
N ALA A 83 -7.00 -0.91 -3.62
CA ALA A 83 -6.85 -1.68 -2.38
C ALA A 83 -7.95 -2.75 -2.24
N ILE A 84 -9.22 -2.40 -2.49
CA ILE A 84 -10.34 -3.35 -2.47
C ILE A 84 -10.10 -4.51 -3.45
N ALA A 85 -9.69 -4.21 -4.69
CA ALA A 85 -9.42 -5.23 -5.70
C ALA A 85 -8.30 -6.21 -5.28
N LEU A 86 -7.27 -5.72 -4.58
CA LEU A 86 -6.13 -6.51 -4.12
C LEU A 86 -6.39 -7.33 -2.85
N THR A 87 -7.37 -6.97 -2.02
CA THR A 87 -7.71 -7.73 -0.79
C THR A 87 -8.33 -9.12 -1.05
N GLY A 88 -8.71 -9.41 -2.30
CA GLY A 88 -9.45 -10.63 -2.63
C GLY A 88 -10.79 -10.72 -1.88
N HIS A 89 -11.39 -11.91 -1.79
CA HIS A 89 -12.68 -12.11 -1.13
C HIS A 89 -12.61 -12.22 0.40
N GLY A 90 -11.43 -12.43 0.99
CA GLY A 90 -11.26 -12.81 2.41
C GLY A 90 -11.35 -11.70 3.47
N SER A 91 -11.62 -10.44 3.11
CA SER A 91 -11.64 -9.32 4.09
C SER A 91 -12.85 -8.39 3.91
N PRO A 92 -14.08 -8.85 4.20
CA PRO A 92 -15.30 -8.04 4.04
C PRO A 92 -15.31 -6.78 4.90
N GLU A 93 -14.75 -6.80 6.11
CA GLU A 93 -14.69 -5.66 7.03
C GLU A 93 -13.81 -4.54 6.47
N LEU A 94 -12.63 -4.92 5.94
CA LEU A 94 -11.72 -3.97 5.29
C LEU A 94 -12.38 -3.34 4.06
N ARG A 95 -13.05 -4.13 3.22
CA ARG A 95 -13.77 -3.60 2.06
C ARG A 95 -14.86 -2.63 2.47
N ALA A 96 -15.62 -2.94 3.52
CA ALA A 96 -16.66 -2.06 4.04
C ALA A 96 -16.06 -0.74 4.54
N SER A 97 -14.97 -0.80 5.32
CA SER A 97 -14.27 0.39 5.82
C SER A 97 -13.73 1.27 4.68
N LEU A 98 -13.17 0.67 3.63
CA LEU A 98 -12.69 1.43 2.47
C LEU A 98 -13.83 2.04 1.66
N LYS A 99 -14.97 1.35 1.52
CA LYS A 99 -16.17 1.90 0.87
C LYS A 99 -16.74 3.10 1.62
N GLU A 100 -16.81 3.03 2.94
CA GLU A 100 -17.25 4.17 3.76
C GLU A 100 -16.35 5.40 3.56
N ARG A 101 -15.03 5.20 3.38
CA ARG A 101 -14.10 6.29 3.06
C ARG A 101 -14.34 6.87 1.67
N ILE A 102 -14.63 6.02 0.69
CA ILE A 102 -15.01 6.46 -0.67
C ILE A 102 -16.29 7.29 -0.61
N ASP A 103 -17.35 6.77 0.01
CA ASP A 103 -18.64 7.44 0.12
C ASP A 103 -18.49 8.81 0.78
N ARG A 104 -17.68 8.93 1.85
CA ARG A 104 -17.40 10.21 2.50
C ARG A 104 -16.68 11.23 1.60
N LEU A 105 -15.85 10.77 0.67
CA LEU A 105 -15.15 11.66 -0.27
C LEU A 105 -16.02 12.09 -1.44
N GLU A 106 -16.96 11.24 -1.87
CA GLU A 106 -17.92 11.57 -2.93
C GLU A 106 -18.96 12.63 -2.51
N HIS A 107 -19.20 12.75 -1.20
CA HIS A 107 -20.20 13.67 -0.62
C HIS A 107 -19.56 14.91 0.04
N ARG A 108 -18.26 15.16 -0.16
CA ARG A 108 -17.55 16.36 0.32
C ARG A 108 -17.55 17.48 -0.71
#